data_AF-A0AAF1AD62-F1
#
_entry.id   AF-A0AAF1AD62-F1
#
_cell.length_a   1.000
_cell.length_b   1.000
_cell.length_c   1.000
_cell.angle_alpha   90.00
_cell.angle_beta   90.00
_cell.angle_gamma   90.00
#
_symmetry.space_group_name_H-M   'P 1'
#
loop_
_entity.id
_entity.type
_entity.pdbx_description
1 polymer ?
#
loop_
_entity_poly.entity_id
_entity_poly.type
_entity_poly.pdbx_seq_one_letter_code
_entity_poly.pdbx_strand_id
1 'polypeptide(L)'
;MAVPQIASLGPDALSLDHDGLAEALKGNTGRIKTVITDQKVVAGIGNAYSDEILHVAKVSPFATAGKLTEAQLAALHDAMISVLADAVSRSVGQQAATLKGEKRSGLRVHARTGLPCPVCGDTVREVSFADKSFQYCATCQTGGKVLADRRMSRLLK
;
A
#
# COMPACT_ATOMS: atom_id res chain seq x y z
N MET A 1 -30.55 -10.60 4.46
CA MET A 1 -30.48 -9.41 3.59
C MET A 1 -29.01 -9.02 3.48
N ALA A 2 -28.39 -9.16 2.30
CA ALA A 2 -26.98 -8.81 2.12
C ALA A 2 -26.86 -7.28 1.96
N VAL A 3 -25.89 -6.66 2.66
CA VAL A 3 -25.59 -5.23 2.52
C VAL A 3 -24.83 -5.04 1.19
N PRO A 4 -25.35 -4.26 0.22
CA PRO A 4 -24.80 -4.19 -1.13
C PRO A 4 -23.30 -3.85 -1.20
N GLN A 5 -22.82 -3.00 -0.30
CA GLN A 5 -21.38 -2.65 -0.24
C GLN A 5 -20.50 -3.86 0.11
N ILE A 6 -20.96 -4.73 1.01
CA ILE A 6 -20.21 -5.94 1.42
C ILE A 6 -20.18 -6.97 0.29
N ALA A 7 -21.29 -7.11 -0.45
CA ALA A 7 -21.37 -8.04 -1.58
C ALA A 7 -20.45 -7.67 -2.75
N SER A 8 -19.98 -6.42 -2.82
CA SER A 8 -19.09 -5.92 -3.87
C SER A 8 -17.60 -5.99 -3.54
N LEU A 9 -17.25 -6.44 -2.33
CA LEU A 9 -15.86 -6.54 -1.90
C LEU A 9 -15.15 -7.69 -2.61
N GLY A 10 -13.88 -7.47 -2.93
CA GLY A 10 -12.95 -8.53 -3.29
C GLY A 10 -12.61 -9.42 -2.08
N PRO A 11 -11.76 -10.43 -2.29
CA PRO A 11 -11.26 -11.27 -1.21
C PRO A 11 -10.56 -10.45 -0.12
N ASP A 12 -10.63 -10.93 1.13
CA ASP A 12 -9.94 -10.31 2.27
C ASP A 12 -8.42 -10.48 2.13
N ALA A 13 -7.68 -9.39 2.34
CA ALA A 13 -6.23 -9.36 2.16
C ALA A 13 -5.46 -10.39 2.99
N LEU A 14 -5.89 -10.70 4.22
CA LEU A 14 -5.22 -11.68 5.08
C LEU A 14 -5.59 -13.12 4.72
N SER A 15 -6.68 -13.32 3.99
CA SER A 15 -7.12 -14.63 3.51
C SER A 15 -6.54 -15.02 2.14
N LEU A 16 -5.96 -14.07 1.42
CA LEU A 16 -5.33 -14.31 0.13
C LEU A 16 -4.00 -15.03 0.30
N ASP A 17 -3.84 -16.18 -0.36
CA ASP A 17 -2.56 -16.80 -0.58
C ASP A 17 -1.82 -16.17 -1.78
N HIS A 18 -0.62 -16.65 -2.06
CA HIS A 18 0.21 -16.15 -3.14
C HIS A 18 -0.49 -16.23 -4.50
N ASP A 19 -1.08 -17.37 -4.82
CA ASP A 19 -1.73 -17.63 -6.11
C ASP A 19 -3.03 -16.84 -6.26
N GLY A 20 -3.79 -16.67 -5.17
CA GLY A 20 -4.94 -15.79 -5.13
C GLY A 20 -4.56 -14.34 -5.39
N LEU A 21 -3.45 -13.84 -4.83
CA LEU A 21 -2.94 -12.51 -5.12
C LEU A 21 -2.49 -12.41 -6.59
N ALA A 22 -1.83 -13.44 -7.13
CA ALA A 22 -1.43 -13.51 -8.53
C ALA A 22 -2.65 -13.31 -9.46
N GLU A 23 -3.72 -14.07 -9.22
CA GLU A 23 -4.93 -14.02 -10.03
C GLU A 23 -5.66 -12.67 -9.88
N ALA A 24 -5.72 -12.10 -8.66
CA ALA A 24 -6.31 -10.79 -8.41
C ALA A 24 -5.61 -9.64 -9.17
N LEU A 25 -4.30 -9.76 -9.40
CA LEU A 25 -3.51 -8.74 -10.11
C LEU A 25 -3.36 -9.00 -11.61
N LYS A 26 -3.71 -10.21 -12.07
CA LYS A 26 -3.51 -10.65 -13.45
C LYS A 26 -4.25 -9.77 -14.45
N GLY A 27 -3.55 -9.39 -15.52
CA GLY A 27 -4.09 -8.53 -16.57
C GLY A 27 -4.34 -7.07 -16.14
N ASN A 28 -4.12 -6.72 -14.87
CA ASN A 28 -4.36 -5.38 -14.39
C ASN A 28 -3.26 -4.41 -14.88
N THR A 29 -3.64 -3.43 -15.69
CA THR A 29 -2.72 -2.44 -16.27
C THR A 29 -2.51 -1.21 -15.38
N GLY A 30 -3.24 -1.14 -14.26
CA GLY A 30 -3.15 -0.08 -13.26
C GLY A 30 -1.85 -0.11 -12.46
N ARG A 31 -1.60 0.99 -11.76
CA ARG A 31 -0.49 1.11 -10.80
C ARG A 31 -0.78 0.27 -9.57
N ILE A 32 0.19 -0.52 -9.12
CA ILE A 32 0.02 -1.47 -8.02
C ILE A 32 -0.57 -0.82 -6.78
N LYS A 33 -0.13 0.38 -6.39
CA LYS A 33 -0.71 1.08 -5.23
C LYS A 33 -2.20 1.33 -5.40
N THR A 34 -2.63 1.78 -6.57
CA THR A 34 -4.05 2.04 -6.85
C THR A 34 -4.84 0.73 -6.79
N VAL A 35 -4.30 -0.33 -7.40
CA VAL A 35 -4.96 -1.63 -7.52
C VAL A 35 -5.17 -2.29 -6.16
N ILE A 36 -4.13 -2.38 -5.33
CA ILE A 36 -4.24 -3.00 -4.00
C ILE A 36 -5.08 -2.19 -3.02
N THR A 37 -5.38 -0.92 -3.31
CA THR A 37 -6.33 -0.12 -2.50
C THR A 37 -7.78 -0.21 -2.99
N ASP A 38 -8.02 -0.80 -4.16
CA ASP A 38 -9.37 -1.00 -4.67
C ASP A 38 -10.03 -2.15 -3.91
N GLN A 39 -11.05 -1.82 -3.11
CA GLN A 39 -11.75 -2.77 -2.27
C GLN A 39 -12.49 -3.86 -3.07
N LYS A 40 -12.67 -3.69 -4.38
CA LYS A 40 -13.21 -4.72 -5.27
C LYS A 40 -12.16 -5.74 -5.73
N VAL A 41 -10.88 -5.37 -5.69
CA VAL A 41 -9.76 -6.23 -6.06
C VAL A 41 -9.26 -6.97 -4.83
N VAL A 42 -8.94 -6.23 -3.77
CA VAL A 42 -8.55 -6.78 -2.46
C VAL A 42 -9.16 -5.90 -1.37
N ALA A 43 -9.92 -6.52 -0.47
CA ALA A 43 -10.53 -5.82 0.65
C ALA A 43 -9.57 -5.71 1.84
N GLY A 44 -9.66 -4.60 2.60
CA GLY A 44 -8.94 -4.40 3.85
C GLY A 44 -7.64 -3.59 3.76
N ILE A 45 -7.15 -3.30 2.54
CA ILE A 45 -5.95 -2.47 2.34
C ILE A 45 -6.35 -1.01 2.07
N GLY A 46 -5.92 -0.11 2.96
CA GLY A 46 -6.12 1.34 2.84
C GLY A 46 -4.87 2.10 2.38
N ASN A 47 -4.97 3.43 2.35
CA ASN A 47 -3.86 4.29 1.90
C ASN A 47 -2.59 4.12 2.74
N ALA A 48 -2.73 4.02 4.07
CA ALA A 48 -1.60 3.84 4.97
C ALA A 48 -0.91 2.49 4.77
N TYR A 49 -1.67 1.39 4.87
CA TYR A 49 -1.07 0.06 4.73
C TYR A 49 -0.52 -0.20 3.33
N SER A 50 -1.11 0.35 2.27
CA SER A 50 -0.51 0.22 0.93
C SER A 50 0.85 0.92 0.79
N ASP A 51 1.09 2.05 1.49
CA ASP A 51 2.44 2.65 1.54
C ASP A 51 3.44 1.72 2.23
N GLU A 52 3.04 1.18 3.38
CA GLU A 52 3.88 0.31 4.19
C GLU A 52 4.20 -1.01 3.49
N ILE A 53 3.18 -1.68 2.93
CA ILE A 53 3.31 -2.94 2.20
C ILE A 53 4.28 -2.76 1.03
N LEU A 54 4.09 -1.73 0.21
CA LEU A 54 4.96 -1.49 -0.95
C LEU A 54 6.38 -1.12 -0.55
N HIS A 55 6.57 -0.45 0.59
CA HIS A 55 7.89 -0.15 1.12
C HIS A 55 8.60 -1.41 1.63
N VAL A 56 7.91 -2.27 2.39
CA VAL A 56 8.45 -3.55 2.88
C VAL A 56 8.78 -4.48 1.69
N ALA A 57 7.88 -4.57 0.71
CA ALA A 57 8.09 -5.33 -0.52
C ALA A 57 9.16 -4.74 -1.45
N LYS A 58 9.62 -3.51 -1.20
CA LYS A 58 10.53 -2.75 -2.07
C LYS A 58 10.00 -2.61 -3.51
N VAL A 59 8.67 -2.51 -3.66
CA VAL A 59 8.01 -2.36 -4.94
C VAL A 59 7.65 -0.89 -5.17
N SER A 60 7.93 -0.40 -6.38
CA SER A 60 7.54 0.93 -6.81
C SER A 60 6.01 1.09 -6.74
N PRO A 61 5.47 2.16 -6.12
CA PRO A 61 4.04 2.45 -6.15
C PRO A 61 3.46 2.61 -7.56
N PHE A 62 4.32 2.90 -8.55
CA PHE A 62 3.95 3.06 -9.96
C PHE A 62 4.22 1.82 -10.82
N ALA A 63 4.68 0.70 -10.24
CA ALA A 63 4.76 -0.56 -10.97
C ALA A 63 3.38 -0.96 -11.50
N THR A 64 3.34 -1.56 -12.69
CA THR A 64 2.09 -2.10 -13.26
C THR A 64 1.75 -3.40 -12.55
N ALA A 65 0.53 -3.49 -12.00
CA ALA A 65 0.11 -4.61 -11.15
C ALA A 65 0.23 -5.98 -11.84
N GLY A 66 -0.29 -6.13 -13.05
CA GLY A 66 -0.23 -7.36 -13.82
C GLY A 66 1.11 -7.62 -14.51
N LYS A 67 2.16 -6.85 -14.18
CA LYS A 67 3.53 -7.02 -14.72
C LYS A 67 4.57 -7.19 -13.61
N LEU A 68 4.16 -7.43 -12.38
CA LEU A 68 5.10 -7.81 -11.32
C LEU A 68 5.75 -9.14 -11.71
N THR A 69 7.07 -9.19 -11.52
CA THR A 69 7.80 -10.46 -11.59
C THR A 69 7.38 -11.38 -10.45
N GLU A 70 7.59 -12.69 -10.61
CA GLU A 70 7.32 -13.67 -9.56
C GLU A 70 7.95 -13.29 -8.21
N ALA A 71 9.22 -12.86 -8.22
CA ALA A 71 9.91 -12.42 -7.01
C ALA A 71 9.28 -11.16 -6.38
N GLN A 72 8.77 -10.23 -7.18
CA GLN A 72 8.07 -9.04 -6.68
C GLN A 72 6.69 -9.38 -6.14
N LEU A 73 6.00 -10.34 -6.76
CA LEU A 73 4.70 -10.82 -6.30
C LEU A 73 4.83 -11.54 -4.96
N ALA A 74 5.80 -12.44 -4.82
CA ALA A 74 6.12 -13.12 -3.56
C ALA A 74 6.47 -12.10 -2.46
N ALA A 75 7.37 -11.15 -2.75
CA ALA A 75 7.73 -10.10 -1.80
C ALA A 75 6.54 -9.21 -1.41
N LEU A 76 5.61 -8.95 -2.35
CA LEU A 76 4.40 -8.20 -2.08
C LEU A 76 3.44 -8.99 -1.17
N HIS A 77 3.26 -10.28 -1.42
CA HIS A 77 2.42 -11.15 -0.60
C HIS A 77 2.94 -11.26 0.83
N ASP A 78 4.23 -11.56 1.01
CA ASP A 78 4.87 -11.65 2.33
C ASP A 78 4.77 -10.32 3.09
N ALA A 79 4.99 -9.20 2.41
CA ALA A 79 4.85 -7.86 2.99
C ALA A 79 3.39 -7.55 3.38
N MET A 80 2.43 -7.95 2.55
CA MET A 80 1.01 -7.78 2.82
C MET A 80 0.59 -8.53 4.09
N ILE A 81 0.92 -9.82 4.19
CA ILE A 81 0.57 -10.64 5.35
C ILE A 81 1.27 -10.11 6.61
N SER A 82 2.57 -9.84 6.55
CA SER A 82 3.32 -9.38 7.73
C SER A 82 2.85 -8.03 8.25
N VAL A 83 2.67 -7.03 7.38
CA VAL A 83 2.24 -5.67 7.79
C VAL A 83 0.83 -5.68 8.36
N LEU A 84 -0.10 -6.40 7.73
CA LEU A 84 -1.49 -6.45 8.17
C LEU A 84 -1.65 -7.29 9.45
N ALA A 85 -0.95 -8.42 9.56
CA ALA A 85 -0.99 -9.24 10.77
C ALA A 85 -0.42 -8.51 11.99
N ASP A 86 0.69 -7.79 11.82
CA ASP A 86 1.25 -6.93 12.87
C ASP A 86 0.30 -5.80 13.28
N ALA A 87 -0.36 -5.18 12.30
CA ALA A 87 -1.38 -4.17 12.58
C ALA A 87 -2.58 -4.72 13.36
N VAL A 88 -3.05 -5.93 13.01
CA VAL A 88 -4.11 -6.62 13.75
C VAL A 88 -3.65 -6.92 15.18
N SER A 89 -2.45 -7.49 15.34
CA SER A 89 -1.89 -7.84 16.65
C SER A 89 -1.80 -6.63 17.58
N ARG A 90 -1.29 -5.50 17.09
CA ARG A 90 -1.23 -4.23 17.85
C ARG A 90 -2.60 -3.68 18.22
N SER A 91 -3.63 -3.99 17.44
CA SER A 91 -4.99 -3.52 17.67
C SER A 91 -5.77 -4.37 18.69
N VAL A 92 -5.33 -5.61 18.96
CA VAL A 92 -6.00 -6.50 19.93
C VAL A 92 -5.92 -5.91 21.33
N GLY A 93 -7.06 -5.86 22.03
CA GLY A 93 -7.15 -5.35 23.40
C GLY A 93 -7.28 -3.82 23.51
N GLN A 94 -7.28 -3.09 22.38
CA GLN A 94 -7.47 -1.65 22.37
C GLN A 94 -8.94 -1.25 22.36
N GLN A 95 -9.27 -0.18 23.08
CA GLN A 95 -10.60 0.41 23.00
C GLN A 95 -10.76 1.16 21.67
N ALA A 96 -11.96 1.13 21.08
CA ALA A 96 -12.26 1.78 19.80
C ALA A 96 -11.83 3.27 19.74
N ALA A 97 -11.83 3.96 20.88
CA ALA A 97 -11.42 5.36 21.01
C ALA A 97 -9.89 5.56 20.91
N THR A 98 -9.06 4.60 21.30
CA THR A 98 -7.58 4.70 21.29
C THR A 98 -6.95 4.25 19.97
N LEU A 99 -7.70 3.51 19.13
CA LEU A 99 -7.27 3.01 17.82
C LEU A 99 -6.83 4.09 16.82
N LYS A 100 -7.26 5.36 16.97
CA LYS A 100 -6.84 6.44 16.04
C LYS A 100 -5.40 6.93 16.29
N GLY A 101 -4.94 6.93 17.54
CA GLY A 101 -3.61 7.41 17.91
C GLY A 101 -2.50 6.43 17.54
N GLU A 102 -2.71 5.15 17.84
CA GLU A 102 -1.72 4.10 17.57
C GLU A 102 -1.57 3.74 16.10
N LYS A 103 -2.61 3.95 15.27
CA LYS A 103 -2.50 3.80 13.82
C LYS A 103 -1.34 4.61 13.21
N ARG A 104 -0.84 5.64 13.90
CA ARG A 104 0.29 6.46 13.46
C ARG A 104 1.63 6.06 14.08
N SER A 105 1.64 5.36 15.22
CA SER A 105 2.88 4.90 15.86
C SER A 105 3.37 3.61 15.19
N GLY A 106 4.59 3.63 14.64
CA GLY A 106 5.24 2.45 14.06
C GLY A 106 5.08 2.27 12.55
N LEU A 107 4.54 3.27 11.83
CA LEU A 107 4.60 3.28 10.37
C LEU A 107 6.01 3.68 9.89
N ARG A 108 6.48 3.04 8.81
CA ARG A 108 7.85 3.19 8.28
C ARG A 108 7.95 4.37 7.33
N VAL A 109 6.93 4.61 6.51
CA VAL A 109 6.93 5.66 5.47
C VAL A 109 5.67 6.51 5.44
N HIS A 110 4.50 5.95 5.75
CA HIS A 110 3.24 6.67 5.71
C HIS A 110 3.22 7.83 6.72
N ALA A 111 2.77 9.00 6.27
CA ALA A 111 2.80 10.24 7.04
C ALA A 111 4.20 10.64 7.59
N ARG A 112 5.28 10.18 6.93
CA ARG A 112 6.68 10.46 7.33
C ARG A 112 7.46 11.21 6.26
N THR A 113 6.80 11.95 5.38
CA THR A 113 7.45 12.80 4.36
C THR A 113 8.53 13.69 4.98
N GLY A 114 9.71 13.74 4.38
CA GLY A 114 10.85 14.53 4.86
C GLY A 114 11.67 13.85 5.96
N LEU A 115 11.18 12.76 6.55
CA LEU A 115 11.93 11.99 7.56
C LEU A 115 12.84 10.95 6.91
N PRO A 116 13.91 10.51 7.60
CA PRO A 116 14.77 9.45 7.09
C PRO A 116 14.02 8.11 7.03
N CYS A 117 14.24 7.40 5.93
CA CYS A 117 13.77 6.04 5.71
C CYS A 117 14.43 5.10 6.73
N PRO A 118 13.67 4.28 7.46
CA PRO A 118 14.22 3.40 8.49
C PRO A 118 15.03 2.22 7.94
N VAL A 119 15.09 2.05 6.61
CA VAL A 119 15.86 0.97 5.95
C VAL A 119 17.19 1.48 5.41
N CYS A 120 17.17 2.57 4.64
CA CYS A 120 18.35 3.06 3.92
C CYS A 120 18.82 4.46 4.35
N GLY A 121 18.09 5.15 5.22
CA GLY A 121 18.42 6.51 5.66
C GLY A 121 18.05 7.63 4.69
N ASP A 122 17.74 7.34 3.42
CA ASP A 122 17.29 8.35 2.43
C ASP A 122 15.97 9.00 2.85
N THR A 123 15.67 10.19 2.33
CA THR A 123 14.46 10.94 2.66
C THR A 123 13.20 10.24 2.12
N VAL A 124 12.21 10.03 2.99
CA VAL A 124 10.87 9.61 2.58
C VAL A 124 10.19 10.74 1.80
N ARG A 125 9.71 10.42 0.61
CA ARG A 125 9.12 11.37 -0.34
C ARG A 125 7.62 11.18 -0.41
N GLU A 126 6.94 12.21 -0.89
CA GLU A 126 5.49 12.18 -1.10
C GLU A 126 5.17 12.38 -2.58
N VAL A 127 4.18 11.63 -3.06
CA VAL A 127 3.45 11.96 -4.29
C VAL A 127 2.04 12.38 -3.89
N SER A 128 1.63 13.56 -4.32
CA SER A 128 0.32 14.11 -4.05
C SER A 128 -0.56 14.12 -5.30
N PHE A 129 -1.84 13.78 -5.12
CA PHE A 129 -2.94 13.93 -6.07
C PHE A 129 -3.93 14.96 -5.52
N ALA A 130 -5.05 15.18 -6.24
CA ALA A 130 -6.05 16.19 -5.86
C ALA A 130 -6.71 15.92 -4.50
N ASP A 131 -6.89 14.65 -4.14
CA ASP A 131 -7.70 14.20 -3.00
C ASP A 131 -6.91 13.30 -2.02
N LYS A 132 -5.71 12.84 -2.42
CA LYS A 132 -4.90 11.92 -1.63
C LYS A 132 -3.41 12.11 -1.89
N SER A 133 -2.60 11.74 -0.91
CA SER A 133 -1.16 11.60 -1.08
C SER A 133 -0.69 10.24 -0.60
N PHE A 134 0.52 9.89 -1.00
CA PHE A 134 1.17 8.66 -0.57
C PHE A 134 2.65 8.89 -0.37
N GLN A 135 3.24 8.14 0.55
CA GLN A 135 4.65 8.28 0.91
C GLN A 135 5.45 7.03 0.55
N TYR A 136 6.69 7.24 0.10
CA TYR A 136 7.54 6.17 -0.40
C TYR A 136 9.03 6.55 -0.25
N CYS A 137 9.91 5.57 -0.30
CA CYS A 137 11.36 5.78 -0.34
C CYS A 137 11.91 5.53 -1.74
N ALA A 138 12.55 6.53 -2.35
CA ALA A 138 13.07 6.41 -3.72
C ALA A 138 14.19 5.37 -3.82
N THR A 139 15.14 5.39 -2.89
CA THR A 139 16.23 4.43 -2.85
C THR A 139 15.70 2.99 -2.72
N CYS A 140 14.77 2.73 -1.81
CA CYS A 140 14.27 1.36 -1.58
C CYS A 140 13.33 0.84 -2.68
N GLN A 141 12.48 1.69 -3.27
CA GLN A 141 11.36 1.23 -4.11
C GLN A 141 11.52 1.52 -5.61
N THR A 142 12.41 2.43 -5.98
CA THR A 142 12.53 2.90 -7.37
C THR A 142 13.99 3.01 -7.83
N GLY A 143 14.94 2.41 -7.11
CA GLY A 143 16.36 2.48 -7.43
C GLY A 143 16.91 3.91 -7.39
N GLY A 144 16.38 4.75 -6.50
CA GLY A 144 16.74 6.16 -6.36
C GLY A 144 15.94 7.12 -7.25
N LYS A 145 15.14 6.62 -8.20
CA LYS A 145 14.36 7.49 -9.08
C LYS A 145 13.21 8.18 -8.34
N VAL A 146 13.21 9.51 -8.30
CA VAL A 146 12.11 10.28 -7.72
C VAL A 146 10.88 10.24 -8.64
N LEU A 147 9.71 9.94 -8.07
CA LEU A 147 8.42 9.93 -8.74
C LEU A 147 7.90 11.37 -8.81
N ALA A 148 7.36 11.76 -9.97
CA ALA A 148 6.87 13.11 -10.18
C ALA A 148 5.64 13.41 -9.30
N ASP A 149 5.66 14.55 -8.60
CA ASP A 149 4.49 15.12 -7.94
C ASP A 149 3.40 15.42 -8.98
N ARG A 150 2.15 15.08 -8.65
CA ARG A 150 1.01 15.19 -9.57
C ARG A 150 0.03 16.29 -9.17
N ARG A 151 0.30 17.11 -8.14
CA ARG A 151 -0.54 18.26 -7.75
C ARG A 151 -0.98 19.15 -8.92
N MET A 152 -0.07 19.40 -9.88
CA MET A 152 -0.32 20.29 -11.03
C MET A 152 -0.84 19.59 -12.29
N SER A 153 -1.13 18.28 -12.27
CA SER A 153 -1.61 17.56 -13.45
C SER A 153 -3.00 18.02 -13.94
N ARG A 154 -3.67 18.92 -13.21
CA ARG A 154 -4.94 19.55 -13.58
C ARG A 154 -4.77 20.83 -14.42
N LEU A 155 -3.59 21.47 -14.41
CA LEU A 155 -3.33 22.69 -15.18
C LEU A 155 -3.01 22.43 -16.67
N LEU A 156 -2.95 21.16 -17.07
CA LEU A 156 -2.61 20.72 -18.43
C LEU A 156 -3.81 20.04 -19.14
N LYS A 157 -5.04 20.26 -18.66
CA LYS A 157 -6.28 19.89 -19.37
C LYS A 157 -7.01 21.14 -19.81
#